data_AF-L0IBY8-F1
#
_entry.id   AF-L0IBY8-F1
#
_cell.length_a   1.000
_cell.length_b   1.000
_cell.length_c   1.000
_cell.angle_alpha   90.00
_cell.angle_beta   90.00
_cell.angle_gamma   90.00
#
_symmetry.space_group_name_H-M   'P 1'
#
loop_
_entity.id
_entity.type
_entity.pdbx_description
1 polymer ?
#
loop_
_entity_poly.entity_id
_entity_poly.type
_entity_poly.pdbx_seq_one_letter_code
_entity_poly.pdbx_strand_id
1 'polypeptide(L)'
;MSTNTEDESFHPLGAEWESELTSMLDDTEHDTELGLAMAEDAQRLVAGELTEAEFQEKYHEQVLDEFGEDERPTADAIEELEDEDGGLVDALTSLADGDQSRRDVMKKMGVGGAALGVGALADGRDRDANAPSSGGDTSGTQWGMTIDLEVCDGCLSCMQACGEENNLDEGVNWMYVMAYEDDTVGAPENPDEASVKDWPYLVRPCQHCTDAPCEKVCPTTARHTRSKDGIVLTDYDVCIGCRYCQVACPYGVNYFQWDEPDVSQDAIAEQHSDMTGDHIHDYRDRPVDSRSPRGVMSKCTFCPSRQDGYGGEDKVGTTACMDACPPGAIQFGDVNEDGSDPSVYADYPAFGRAVENFFNGPGGAAPASPLPSIDEIESELGTTGEATLDEAFDLFQIDFVQSSYFSVNGYELIGTIRAITIIADDIELSNDLDRNRSMAAAVEEARAYNDALVAAGIDFESTEVRRTLNLGEETFGDARSTLKSVFGDEASAFNLLEEVGTSPNVTYIGNEPGPHAQQIPAEEIPEGKNVTQYSDITYSRADGSDASVVDNRMDVIEEETVRGL
;
A
#
# COMPACT_ATOMS: atom_id res chain seq x y z
N MET A 1 37.16 -15.44 -7.35
CA MET A 1 36.70 -16.72 -7.93
C MET A 1 35.71 -17.29 -6.94
N SER A 2 34.52 -16.70 -6.94
CA SER A 2 33.38 -17.17 -6.17
C SER A 2 32.85 -18.41 -6.88
N THR A 3 32.55 -19.44 -6.13
CA THR A 3 31.88 -20.64 -6.58
C THR A 3 30.40 -20.30 -6.73
N ASN A 4 29.95 -19.84 -7.91
CA ASN A 4 28.53 -19.93 -8.25
C ASN A 4 28.18 -21.42 -8.30
N THR A 5 27.45 -21.88 -7.29
CA THR A 5 26.76 -23.15 -7.34
C THR A 5 25.55 -22.98 -8.25
N GLU A 6 25.38 -23.91 -9.19
CA GLU A 6 24.28 -23.99 -10.15
C GLU A 6 22.92 -24.34 -9.46
N ASP A 7 22.72 -23.92 -8.20
CA ASP A 7 21.62 -24.33 -7.30
C ASP A 7 20.99 -23.13 -6.54
N GLU A 8 21.43 -21.88 -6.75
CA GLU A 8 20.79 -20.70 -6.14
C GLU A 8 19.75 -20.13 -7.10
N SER A 9 18.49 -20.06 -6.64
CA SER A 9 17.38 -19.43 -7.37
C SER A 9 17.63 -17.93 -7.48
N PHE A 10 17.26 -17.32 -8.60
CA PHE A 10 17.30 -15.85 -8.69
C PHE A 10 16.06 -15.21 -8.05
N HIS A 11 14.97 -15.97 -7.96
CA HIS A 11 13.69 -15.43 -7.51
C HIS A 11 13.69 -15.34 -5.97
N PRO A 12 13.33 -14.20 -5.34
CA PRO A 12 13.40 -14.04 -3.87
C PRO A 12 12.53 -15.01 -3.07
N LEU A 13 11.43 -15.48 -3.67
CA LEU A 13 10.60 -16.59 -3.18
C LEU A 13 11.25 -18.00 -3.30
N GLY A 14 12.55 -18.09 -3.58
CA GLY A 14 13.31 -19.33 -3.54
C GLY A 14 13.07 -20.31 -4.70
N ALA A 15 13.85 -21.39 -4.67
CA ALA A 15 13.94 -22.36 -5.78
C ALA A 15 12.67 -23.18 -6.00
N GLU A 16 11.88 -23.45 -4.95
CA GLU A 16 10.61 -24.15 -5.11
C GLU A 16 9.62 -23.31 -5.92
N TRP A 17 9.51 -22.02 -5.61
CA TRP A 17 8.68 -21.09 -6.38
C TRP A 17 9.19 -20.89 -7.79
N GLU A 18 10.50 -20.76 -8.01
CA GLU A 18 11.08 -20.69 -9.36
C GLU A 18 10.75 -21.97 -10.17
N SER A 19 10.78 -23.14 -9.54
CA SER A 19 10.37 -24.39 -10.18
C SER A 19 8.88 -24.41 -10.53
N GLU A 20 8.01 -23.83 -9.69
CA GLU A 20 6.60 -23.68 -10.01
C GLU A 20 6.38 -22.71 -11.17
N LEU A 21 7.06 -21.56 -11.17
CA LEU A 21 7.04 -20.58 -12.26
C LEU A 21 7.52 -21.19 -13.58
N THR A 22 8.55 -22.03 -13.53
CA THR A 22 9.05 -22.80 -14.67
C THR A 22 7.97 -23.74 -15.21
N SER A 23 7.37 -24.56 -14.33
CA SER A 23 6.28 -25.47 -14.72
C SER A 23 5.09 -24.70 -15.29
N MET A 24 4.81 -23.52 -14.74
CA MET A 24 3.77 -22.64 -15.20
C MET A 24 4.07 -22.11 -16.62
N LEU A 25 5.29 -21.67 -16.90
CA LEU A 25 5.68 -21.26 -18.25
C LEU A 25 5.64 -22.42 -19.25
N ASP A 26 6.03 -23.63 -18.82
CA ASP A 26 5.97 -24.85 -19.65
C ASP A 26 4.55 -25.23 -20.10
N ASP A 27 3.53 -24.79 -19.37
CA ASP A 27 2.12 -24.96 -19.75
C ASP A 27 1.64 -23.94 -20.81
N THR A 28 2.50 -22.97 -21.18
CA THR A 28 2.22 -22.00 -22.24
C THR A 28 2.83 -22.44 -23.58
N GLU A 29 2.50 -21.72 -24.66
CA GLU A 29 3.14 -21.93 -25.95
C GLU A 29 4.49 -21.20 -26.10
N HIS A 30 4.94 -20.51 -25.06
CA HIS A 30 6.09 -19.61 -25.10
C HIS A 30 7.38 -20.22 -24.54
N ASP A 31 8.53 -19.67 -24.95
CA ASP A 31 9.84 -20.15 -24.52
C ASP A 31 10.12 -19.90 -23.02
N THR A 32 10.10 -20.98 -22.23
CA THR A 32 10.39 -20.95 -20.79
C THR A 32 11.80 -20.45 -20.46
N GLU A 33 12.83 -20.85 -21.23
CA GLU A 33 14.22 -20.47 -20.98
C GLU A 33 14.40 -18.96 -21.19
N LEU A 34 13.79 -18.41 -22.25
CA LEU A 34 13.78 -16.98 -22.52
C LEU A 34 13.05 -16.21 -21.42
N GLY A 35 11.88 -16.70 -20.98
CA GLY A 35 11.09 -16.07 -19.92
C GLY A 35 11.83 -15.95 -18.59
N LEU A 36 12.50 -17.03 -18.15
CA LEU A 36 13.32 -17.04 -16.94
C LEU A 36 14.53 -16.10 -17.06
N ALA A 37 15.26 -16.16 -18.18
CA ALA A 37 16.43 -15.31 -18.39
C ALA A 37 16.08 -13.81 -18.40
N MET A 38 14.97 -13.45 -19.07
CA MET A 38 14.45 -12.07 -19.06
C MET A 38 14.00 -11.63 -17.67
N ALA A 39 13.38 -12.53 -16.89
CA ALA A 39 12.95 -12.23 -15.53
C ALA A 39 14.13 -11.94 -14.58
N GLU A 40 15.17 -12.78 -14.60
CA GLU A 40 16.39 -12.58 -13.82
C GLU A 40 17.05 -11.25 -14.19
N ASP A 41 17.26 -11.00 -15.48
CA ASP A 41 17.91 -9.76 -15.92
C ASP A 41 17.04 -8.52 -15.72
N ALA A 42 15.72 -8.64 -15.71
CA ALA A 42 14.85 -7.52 -15.37
C ALA A 42 14.99 -7.14 -13.90
N GLN A 43 15.15 -8.12 -13.00
CA GLN A 43 15.47 -7.84 -11.59
C GLN A 43 16.87 -7.20 -11.45
N ARG A 44 17.85 -7.66 -12.23
CA ARG A 44 19.19 -7.05 -12.27
C ARG A 44 19.18 -5.64 -12.85
N LEU A 45 18.31 -5.36 -13.83
CA LEU A 45 18.11 -4.03 -14.40
C LEU A 45 17.57 -3.06 -13.35
N VAL A 46 16.51 -3.44 -12.62
CA VAL A 46 15.93 -2.57 -11.58
C VAL A 46 16.84 -2.44 -10.36
N ALA A 47 17.73 -3.42 -10.12
CA ALA A 47 18.81 -3.32 -9.14
C ALA A 47 19.98 -2.42 -9.61
N GLY A 48 19.96 -1.92 -10.85
CA GLY A 48 21.00 -1.06 -11.43
C GLY A 48 22.26 -1.81 -11.91
N GLU A 49 22.21 -3.13 -12.04
CA GLU A 49 23.31 -3.96 -12.54
C GLU A 49 23.37 -4.06 -14.07
N LEU A 50 22.28 -3.72 -14.75
CA LEU A 50 22.12 -3.68 -16.20
C LEU A 50 21.42 -2.40 -16.59
N THR A 51 21.81 -1.78 -17.71
CA THR A 51 21.05 -0.65 -18.26
C THR A 51 19.86 -1.13 -19.08
N GLU A 52 18.87 -0.27 -19.28
CA GLU A 52 17.70 -0.59 -20.11
C GLU A 52 18.08 -0.80 -21.58
N ALA A 53 19.06 -0.05 -22.09
CA ALA A 53 19.62 -0.25 -23.41
C ALA A 53 20.33 -1.62 -23.56
N GLU A 54 21.14 -2.03 -22.57
CA GLU A 54 21.80 -3.35 -22.56
C GLU A 54 20.79 -4.50 -22.51
N PHE A 55 19.75 -4.37 -21.68
CA PHE A 55 18.67 -5.34 -21.58
C PHE A 55 17.91 -5.47 -22.91
N GLN A 56 17.60 -4.34 -23.54
CA GLN A 56 16.94 -4.33 -24.84
C GLN A 56 17.81 -4.98 -25.91
N GLU A 57 19.07 -4.59 -26.04
CA GLU A 57 20.00 -5.15 -27.03
C GLU A 57 20.15 -6.68 -26.86
N LYS A 58 20.20 -7.15 -25.61
CA LYS A 58 20.35 -8.58 -25.29
C LYS A 58 19.15 -9.42 -25.73
N TYR A 59 17.93 -8.92 -25.57
CA TYR A 59 16.71 -9.71 -25.74
C TYR A 59 15.90 -9.39 -26.99
N HIS A 60 16.17 -8.28 -27.68
CA HIS A 60 15.35 -7.84 -28.81
C HIS A 60 15.16 -8.89 -29.91
N GLU A 61 16.25 -9.50 -30.39
CA GLU A 61 16.16 -10.49 -31.47
C GLU A 61 15.38 -11.74 -31.03
N GLN A 62 15.57 -12.20 -29.80
CA GLN A 62 14.89 -13.38 -29.25
C GLN A 62 13.39 -13.11 -29.04
N VAL A 63 13.04 -11.91 -28.55
CA VAL A 63 11.64 -11.48 -28.39
C VAL A 63 10.95 -11.36 -29.75
N LEU A 64 11.61 -10.78 -30.76
CA LEU A 64 11.06 -10.72 -32.12
C LEU A 64 10.88 -12.11 -32.74
N ASP A 65 11.82 -13.03 -32.53
CA ASP A 65 11.73 -14.39 -33.05
C ASP A 65 10.59 -15.18 -32.41
N GLU A 66 10.35 -14.97 -31.11
CA GLU A 66 9.31 -15.66 -30.33
C GLU A 66 7.91 -15.07 -30.55
N PHE A 67 7.76 -13.77 -30.37
CA PHE A 67 6.45 -13.10 -30.35
C PHE A 67 6.09 -12.45 -31.69
N GLY A 68 7.05 -12.28 -32.60
CA GLY A 68 6.87 -11.58 -33.88
C GLY A 68 6.83 -10.06 -33.77
N GLU A 69 6.84 -9.52 -32.54
CA GLU A 69 6.87 -8.10 -32.22
C GLU A 69 7.64 -7.86 -30.92
N ASP A 70 8.24 -6.68 -30.82
CA ASP A 70 8.87 -6.16 -29.62
C ASP A 70 8.53 -4.67 -29.56
N GLU A 71 7.51 -4.33 -28.77
CA GLU A 71 7.03 -2.95 -28.61
C GLU A 71 7.79 -2.19 -27.54
N ARG A 72 8.78 -2.82 -26.88
CA ARG A 72 9.62 -2.15 -25.89
C ARG A 72 10.46 -1.04 -26.55
N PRO A 73 10.75 0.07 -25.85
CA PRO A 73 11.60 1.14 -26.39
C PRO A 73 12.93 0.58 -26.89
N THR A 74 13.38 0.97 -28.09
CA THR A 74 14.67 0.51 -28.65
C THR A 74 15.86 1.07 -27.88
N ALA A 75 16.99 0.37 -27.83
CA ALA A 75 18.22 0.86 -27.18
C ALA A 75 18.60 2.29 -27.64
N ASP A 76 18.59 2.56 -28.94
CA ASP A 76 18.86 3.91 -29.49
C ASP A 76 17.89 4.98 -28.95
N ALA A 77 16.61 4.64 -28.78
CA ALA A 77 15.61 5.57 -28.25
C ALA A 77 15.78 5.80 -26.74
N ILE A 78 16.22 4.78 -26.01
CA ILE A 78 16.55 4.88 -24.58
C ILE A 78 17.78 5.79 -24.41
N GLU A 79 18.85 5.53 -25.15
CA GLU A 79 20.08 6.34 -25.11
C GLU A 79 19.81 7.81 -25.50
N GLU A 80 18.98 8.05 -26.52
CA GLU A 80 18.58 9.41 -26.90
C GLU A 80 17.82 10.13 -25.77
N LEU A 81 16.95 9.43 -25.04
CA LEU A 81 16.22 10.00 -23.90
C LEU A 81 17.14 10.25 -22.69
N GLU A 82 18.06 9.33 -22.39
CA GLU A 82 19.06 9.48 -21.33
C GLU A 82 19.99 10.67 -21.59
N ASP A 83 20.38 10.89 -22.86
CA ASP A 83 21.17 12.06 -23.28
C ASP A 83 20.37 13.38 -23.19
N GLU A 84 19.05 13.34 -23.43
CA GLU A 84 18.16 14.50 -23.31
C GLU A 84 17.91 14.89 -21.84
N ASP A 85 17.72 13.92 -20.95
CA ASP A 85 17.59 14.15 -19.50
C ASP A 85 18.95 14.47 -18.83
N GLY A 86 20.07 14.00 -19.38
CA GLY A 86 21.40 14.52 -19.04
C GLY A 86 21.51 16.04 -19.27
N GLY A 87 20.79 16.56 -20.27
CA GLY A 87 20.61 17.99 -20.51
C GLY A 87 19.72 18.70 -19.48
N LEU A 88 18.77 18.00 -18.85
CA LEU A 88 17.94 18.49 -17.75
C LEU A 88 18.78 18.64 -16.47
N VAL A 89 19.65 17.67 -16.18
CA VAL A 89 20.61 17.73 -15.06
C VAL A 89 21.63 18.85 -15.28
N ASP A 90 22.14 19.03 -16.51
CA ASP A 90 23.02 20.16 -16.85
C ASP A 90 22.28 21.51 -16.78
N ALA A 91 20.99 21.55 -17.15
CA ALA A 91 20.14 22.74 -17.03
C ALA A 91 19.82 23.08 -15.56
N LEU A 92 19.56 22.07 -14.71
CA LEU A 92 19.39 22.21 -13.25
C LEU A 92 20.68 22.61 -12.55
N THR A 93 21.82 22.09 -13.00
CA THR A 93 23.15 22.52 -12.55
C THR A 93 23.43 23.98 -12.97
N SER A 94 22.97 24.40 -14.15
CA SER A 94 23.04 25.81 -14.58
C SER A 94 22.05 26.73 -13.85
N LEU A 95 20.96 26.19 -13.29
CA LEU A 95 20.02 26.90 -12.43
C LEU A 95 20.59 27.12 -11.01
N ALA A 96 21.43 26.19 -10.52
CA ALA A 96 22.24 26.41 -9.34
C ALA A 96 23.28 27.54 -9.54
N ASP A 97 23.66 27.83 -10.80
CA ASP A 97 24.48 28.97 -11.21
C ASP A 97 23.68 30.24 -11.61
N GLY A 98 22.35 30.24 -11.45
CA GLY A 98 21.56 31.46 -11.25
C GLY A 98 21.21 32.34 -12.46
N ASP A 99 21.26 31.86 -13.71
CA ASP A 99 21.16 32.77 -14.88
C ASP A 99 19.92 32.62 -15.80
N GLN A 100 18.90 31.80 -15.50
CA GLN A 100 17.68 31.74 -16.35
C GLN A 100 16.35 31.64 -15.59
N SER A 101 15.30 32.29 -16.12
CA SER A 101 13.97 32.35 -15.50
C SER A 101 13.09 31.16 -15.89
N ARG A 102 12.34 30.62 -14.90
CA ARG A 102 11.43 29.45 -14.94
C ARG A 102 10.47 29.37 -16.15
N ARG A 103 10.20 30.49 -16.84
CA ARG A 103 9.25 30.56 -17.97
C ARG A 103 9.84 30.06 -19.31
N ASP A 104 11.15 30.04 -19.46
CA ASP A 104 11.81 29.57 -20.70
C ASP A 104 12.11 28.06 -20.68
N VAL A 105 12.21 27.45 -19.50
CA VAL A 105 12.36 25.99 -19.30
C VAL A 105 11.05 25.27 -19.64
N MET A 106 9.90 25.80 -19.17
CA MET A 106 8.56 25.27 -19.46
C MET A 106 8.18 25.30 -20.95
N LYS A 107 8.89 26.08 -21.78
CA LYS A 107 8.69 26.08 -23.24
C LYS A 107 9.49 24.99 -23.97
N LYS A 108 10.47 24.38 -23.29
CA LYS A 108 11.34 23.35 -23.87
C LYS A 108 10.89 21.92 -23.52
N MET A 109 10.14 21.72 -22.44
CA MET A 109 9.53 20.44 -22.04
C MET A 109 8.25 20.12 -22.83
N GLY A 110 8.37 19.85 -24.13
CA GLY A 110 7.24 19.37 -24.92
C GLY A 110 7.11 17.85 -24.90
N VAL A 111 5.99 17.33 -24.38
CA VAL A 111 5.26 16.06 -24.70
C VAL A 111 6.02 14.71 -24.71
N GLY A 112 7.34 14.64 -24.56
CA GLY A 112 8.11 13.39 -24.74
C GLY A 112 8.43 12.53 -23.50
N GLY A 113 8.48 13.09 -22.30
CA GLY A 113 9.07 12.43 -21.11
C GLY A 113 8.19 11.41 -20.38
N ALA A 114 7.20 10.80 -21.03
CA ALA A 114 6.17 10.00 -20.35
C ALA A 114 6.48 8.49 -20.27
N ALA A 115 7.63 8.03 -20.80
CA ALA A 115 7.94 6.60 -20.94
C ALA A 115 9.00 6.06 -19.95
N LEU A 116 9.68 6.93 -19.20
CA LEU A 116 10.72 6.52 -18.25
C LEU A 116 10.25 6.80 -16.83
N GLY A 117 10.20 5.74 -16.00
CA GLY A 117 9.97 5.87 -14.57
C GLY A 117 10.98 6.85 -13.98
N VAL A 118 10.49 7.95 -13.41
CA VAL A 118 11.30 9.10 -12.97
C VAL A 118 12.17 8.79 -11.72
N GLY A 119 12.26 7.53 -11.29
CA GLY A 119 12.98 7.12 -10.08
C GLY A 119 14.51 6.98 -10.20
N ALA A 120 15.08 6.85 -11.39
CA ALA A 120 16.46 6.38 -11.54
C ALA A 120 17.57 7.46 -11.56
N LEU A 121 17.26 8.76 -11.55
CA LEU A 121 18.25 9.81 -11.85
C LEU A 121 18.77 10.64 -10.66
N ALA A 122 18.53 10.20 -9.42
CA ALA A 122 19.05 10.88 -8.23
C ALA A 122 20.09 10.05 -7.45
N ASP A 123 21.02 9.36 -8.12
CA ASP A 123 22.12 8.68 -7.40
C ASP A 123 23.41 9.52 -7.40
N GLY A 124 23.70 10.09 -6.23
CA GLY A 124 24.78 11.04 -6.05
C GLY A 124 25.13 11.33 -4.59
N ARG A 125 25.58 10.28 -3.88
CA ARG A 125 26.37 10.27 -2.61
C ARG A 125 25.62 9.93 -1.31
N ASP A 126 26.22 8.96 -0.59
CA ASP A 126 26.07 8.61 0.83
C ASP A 126 24.63 8.42 1.33
N ARG A 127 24.11 7.19 1.17
CA ARG A 127 22.89 6.73 1.85
C ARG A 127 23.20 6.47 3.33
N ASP A 128 22.78 7.37 4.21
CA ASP A 128 22.59 7.08 5.63
C ASP A 128 21.35 6.19 5.77
N ALA A 129 21.53 4.98 6.33
CA ALA A 129 20.55 3.90 6.41
C ALA A 129 19.42 4.11 7.45
N ASN A 130 18.91 5.35 7.63
CA ASN A 130 17.78 5.61 8.52
C ASN A 130 17.11 6.98 8.30
N ALA A 131 16.92 7.40 7.04
CA ALA A 131 16.18 8.62 6.72
C ALA A 131 14.92 8.28 5.91
N PRO A 132 13.73 8.80 6.29
CA PRO A 132 12.55 8.72 5.44
C PRO A 132 12.86 9.36 4.10
N SER A 133 12.35 8.77 3.01
CA SER A 133 12.48 9.29 1.66
C SER A 133 11.65 10.56 1.47
N SER A 134 11.99 11.65 2.17
CA SER A 134 11.39 12.96 1.98
C SER A 134 12.33 13.83 1.14
N GLY A 135 11.92 14.22 -0.07
CA GLY A 135 12.46 15.42 -0.72
C GLY A 135 13.02 15.32 -2.15
N GLY A 136 12.40 14.54 -3.03
CA GLY A 136 12.52 14.77 -4.49
C GLY A 136 11.32 15.58 -4.99
N ASP A 137 11.54 16.67 -5.74
CA ASP A 137 10.47 17.52 -6.32
C ASP A 137 9.69 16.74 -7.41
N THR A 138 8.77 15.87 -6.99
CA THR A 138 7.87 15.08 -7.84
C THR A 138 6.55 15.82 -7.99
N SER A 139 6.47 16.72 -8.97
CA SER A 139 5.28 17.57 -9.20
C SER A 139 4.00 16.85 -9.68
N GLY A 140 3.92 15.52 -9.54
CA GLY A 140 2.79 14.67 -9.95
C GLY A 140 2.40 13.69 -8.85
N THR A 141 1.18 13.16 -8.95
CA THR A 141 0.68 12.17 -7.98
C THR A 141 1.45 10.87 -8.09
N GLN A 142 1.68 10.22 -6.96
CA GLN A 142 2.18 8.85 -6.89
C GLN A 142 1.32 8.11 -5.89
N TRP A 143 0.46 7.20 -6.36
CA TRP A 143 -0.35 6.40 -5.45
C TRP A 143 0.50 5.36 -4.73
N GLY A 144 0.29 5.24 -3.42
CA GLY A 144 0.93 4.22 -2.60
C GLY A 144 0.13 3.88 -1.35
N MET A 145 0.64 2.91 -0.59
CA MET A 145 -0.03 2.34 0.57
C MET A 145 0.94 2.24 1.75
N THR A 146 0.44 2.48 2.95
CA THR A 146 1.14 2.14 4.20
C THR A 146 0.34 1.05 4.91
N ILE A 147 0.98 -0.06 5.27
CA ILE A 147 0.35 -1.22 5.89
C ILE A 147 0.94 -1.47 7.28
N ASP A 148 0.12 -1.36 8.31
CA ASP A 148 0.47 -1.58 9.71
C ASP A 148 0.26 -3.04 10.13
N LEU A 149 1.35 -3.79 10.18
CA LEU A 149 1.36 -5.22 10.51
C LEU A 149 1.18 -5.50 12.01
N GLU A 150 1.28 -4.48 12.87
CA GLU A 150 1.05 -4.63 14.33
C GLU A 150 -0.42 -4.60 14.70
N VAL A 151 -1.28 -4.03 13.84
CA VAL A 151 -2.74 -3.97 14.08
C VAL A 151 -3.53 -4.93 13.18
N CYS A 152 -2.92 -5.47 12.12
CA CYS A 152 -3.54 -6.49 11.28
C CYS A 152 -3.90 -7.75 12.11
N ASP A 153 -5.11 -8.27 11.94
CA ASP A 153 -5.60 -9.46 12.64
C ASP A 153 -5.93 -10.64 11.73
N GLY A 154 -5.55 -10.56 10.45
CA GLY A 154 -5.80 -11.64 9.50
C GLY A 154 -7.29 -11.87 9.18
N CYS A 155 -8.18 -10.91 9.40
CA CYS A 155 -9.63 -11.09 9.17
C CYS A 155 -10.04 -11.33 7.70
N LEU A 156 -9.15 -11.02 6.75
CA LEU A 156 -9.35 -11.14 5.28
C LEU A 156 -10.40 -10.20 4.66
N SER A 157 -10.95 -9.23 5.40
CA SER A 157 -11.92 -8.26 4.86
C SER A 157 -11.36 -7.46 3.68
N CYS A 158 -10.06 -7.15 3.68
CA CYS A 158 -9.40 -6.50 2.56
C CYS A 158 -9.42 -7.34 1.27
N MET A 159 -9.28 -8.67 1.39
CA MET A 159 -9.35 -9.59 0.26
C MET A 159 -10.78 -9.70 -0.27
N GLN A 160 -11.76 -9.83 0.64
CA GLN A 160 -13.18 -9.87 0.29
C GLN A 160 -13.58 -8.61 -0.50
N ALA A 161 -13.24 -7.43 0.02
CA ALA A 161 -13.57 -6.16 -0.61
C ALA A 161 -12.82 -5.94 -1.94
N CYS A 162 -11.59 -6.42 -2.06
CA CYS A 162 -10.87 -6.42 -3.34
C CYS A 162 -11.58 -7.30 -4.37
N GLY A 163 -12.06 -8.47 -3.98
CA GLY A 163 -12.86 -9.38 -4.80
C GLY A 163 -14.17 -8.77 -5.27
N GLU A 164 -14.89 -8.12 -4.36
CA GLU A 164 -16.15 -7.42 -4.62
C GLU A 164 -15.97 -6.20 -5.53
N GLU A 165 -15.06 -5.27 -5.20
CA GLU A 165 -14.84 -4.02 -5.95
C GLU A 165 -14.40 -4.31 -7.40
N ASN A 166 -13.54 -5.30 -7.60
CA ASN A 166 -12.96 -5.64 -8.90
C ASN A 166 -13.69 -6.81 -9.58
N ASN A 167 -14.77 -7.32 -8.97
CA ASN A 167 -15.59 -8.42 -9.46
C ASN A 167 -14.78 -9.68 -9.85
N LEU A 168 -13.81 -10.08 -9.04
CA LEU A 168 -12.86 -11.16 -9.36
C LEU A 168 -13.54 -12.53 -9.59
N ASP A 169 -12.94 -13.37 -10.45
CA ASP A 169 -13.34 -14.77 -10.68
C ASP A 169 -13.06 -15.67 -9.47
N GLU A 170 -13.63 -16.88 -9.47
CA GLU A 170 -13.50 -17.81 -8.34
C GLU A 170 -12.05 -18.28 -8.27
N GLY A 171 -11.46 -18.21 -7.08
CA GLY A 171 -10.05 -18.57 -6.89
C GLY A 171 -9.04 -17.54 -7.40
N VAL A 172 -9.48 -16.32 -7.73
CA VAL A 172 -8.57 -15.21 -8.05
C VAL A 172 -8.32 -14.35 -6.82
N ASN A 173 -7.06 -14.25 -6.42
CA ASN A 173 -6.63 -13.36 -5.35
C ASN A 173 -5.63 -12.33 -5.90
N TRP A 174 -5.91 -11.05 -5.69
CA TRP A 174 -5.01 -9.95 -6.06
C TRP A 174 -4.13 -9.44 -4.91
N MET A 175 -4.36 -9.97 -3.71
CA MET A 175 -3.54 -9.77 -2.53
C MET A 175 -3.64 -11.01 -1.64
N TYR A 176 -2.66 -11.19 -0.76
CA TYR A 176 -2.62 -12.29 0.20
C TYR A 176 -2.47 -11.74 1.63
N VAL A 177 -3.03 -12.43 2.61
CA VAL A 177 -2.82 -12.18 4.03
C VAL A 177 -2.38 -13.50 4.67
N MET A 178 -1.16 -13.51 5.21
CA MET A 178 -0.48 -14.74 5.60
C MET A 178 0.04 -14.59 7.01
N ALA A 179 -0.31 -15.54 7.88
CA ALA A 179 0.33 -15.63 9.18
C ALA A 179 1.76 -16.16 8.97
N TYR A 180 2.71 -15.68 9.77
CA TYR A 180 4.08 -16.14 9.67
C TYR A 180 4.73 -16.25 11.06
N GLU A 181 5.88 -16.89 11.15
CA GLU A 181 6.71 -16.87 12.34
C GLU A 181 8.17 -16.75 11.95
N ASP A 182 8.97 -16.13 12.81
CA ASP A 182 10.40 -15.96 12.68
C ASP A 182 11.06 -16.04 14.08
N ASP A 183 12.39 -16.09 14.11
CA ASP A 183 13.20 -15.95 15.33
C ASP A 183 12.91 -14.66 16.12
N THR A 184 12.48 -13.60 15.43
CA THR A 184 12.21 -12.28 16.02
C THR A 184 10.73 -12.01 16.30
N VAL A 185 9.84 -12.59 15.49
CA VAL A 185 8.39 -12.42 15.56
C VAL A 185 7.75 -13.80 15.53
N GLY A 186 7.42 -14.34 16.71
CA GLY A 186 6.91 -15.71 16.82
C GLY A 186 5.40 -15.79 16.89
N ALA A 187 4.86 -16.94 16.46
CA ALA A 187 3.53 -17.37 16.87
C ALA A 187 3.40 -17.31 18.40
N PRO A 188 2.20 -17.03 18.94
CA PRO A 188 2.01 -16.95 20.38
C PRO A 188 2.34 -18.28 21.06
N GLU A 189 3.12 -18.25 22.15
CA GLU A 189 3.58 -19.45 22.87
C GLU A 189 2.43 -20.36 23.34
N ASN A 190 1.24 -19.78 23.57
CA ASN A 190 0.03 -20.50 23.92
C ASN A 190 -1.11 -20.14 22.94
N PRO A 191 -1.20 -20.81 21.78
CA PRO A 191 -2.21 -20.54 20.75
C PRO A 191 -3.66 -20.58 21.27
N ASP A 192 -3.94 -21.45 22.25
CA ASP A 192 -5.28 -21.59 22.84
C ASP A 192 -5.69 -20.38 23.71
N GLU A 193 -4.72 -19.61 24.21
CA GLU A 193 -4.95 -18.41 25.03
C GLU A 193 -4.72 -17.11 24.23
N ALA A 194 -4.03 -17.20 23.10
CA ALA A 194 -3.81 -16.11 22.19
C ALA A 194 -5.13 -15.52 21.66
N SER A 195 -5.09 -14.23 21.41
CA SER A 195 -6.04 -13.50 20.61
C SER A 195 -5.52 -13.36 19.17
N VAL A 196 -6.42 -13.00 18.27
CA VAL A 196 -6.17 -12.86 16.83
C VAL A 196 -4.99 -11.93 16.52
N LYS A 197 -4.86 -10.85 17.31
CA LYS A 197 -3.81 -9.83 17.21
C LYS A 197 -2.44 -10.28 17.71
N ASP A 198 -2.35 -11.42 18.39
CA ASP A 198 -1.08 -11.92 18.92
C ASP A 198 -0.30 -12.73 17.86
N TRP A 199 -0.91 -12.96 16.69
CA TRP A 199 -0.26 -13.57 15.54
C TRP A 199 0.24 -12.48 14.59
N PRO A 200 1.45 -12.62 14.03
CA PRO A 200 1.93 -11.68 13.04
C PRO A 200 1.40 -12.07 11.65
N TYR A 201 0.94 -11.07 10.91
CA TYR A 201 0.41 -11.24 9.57
C TYR A 201 1.18 -10.37 8.58
N LEU A 202 1.43 -10.90 7.39
CA LEU A 202 1.92 -10.16 6.24
C LEU A 202 0.78 -9.98 5.23
N VAL A 203 0.45 -8.74 4.91
CA VAL A 203 -0.51 -8.38 3.86
C VAL A 203 0.27 -8.05 2.59
N ARG A 204 0.21 -8.89 1.56
CA ARG A 204 1.05 -8.79 0.35
C ARG A 204 0.20 -8.48 -0.90
N PRO A 205 -0.13 -7.22 -1.20
CA PRO A 205 -0.73 -6.80 -2.48
C PRO A 205 0.35 -6.59 -3.56
N CYS A 206 -0.04 -6.19 -4.77
CA CYS A 206 0.91 -5.60 -5.72
C CYS A 206 1.57 -4.35 -5.11
N GLN A 207 2.90 -4.27 -5.21
CA GLN A 207 3.66 -3.14 -4.67
C GLN A 207 3.69 -1.91 -5.59
N HIS A 208 3.13 -2.02 -6.81
CA HIS A 208 3.09 -0.96 -7.82
C HIS A 208 4.43 -0.23 -8.02
N CYS A 209 5.52 -1.01 -8.06
CA CYS A 209 6.90 -0.56 -8.19
C CYS A 209 7.10 0.61 -9.14
N THR A 210 7.85 1.62 -8.71
CA THR A 210 8.28 2.73 -9.58
C THR A 210 9.24 2.26 -10.66
N ASP A 211 10.09 1.27 -10.33
CA ASP A 211 10.86 0.52 -11.32
C ASP A 211 10.38 -0.93 -11.36
N ALA A 212 9.45 -1.20 -12.26
CA ALA A 212 8.69 -2.44 -12.30
C ALA A 212 9.37 -3.47 -13.23
N PRO A 213 10.03 -4.54 -12.70
CA PRO A 213 10.62 -5.56 -13.57
C PRO A 213 9.56 -6.26 -14.44
N CYS A 214 8.33 -6.35 -13.94
CA CYS A 214 7.19 -6.91 -14.66
C CYS A 214 6.77 -6.09 -15.91
N GLU A 215 7.08 -4.78 -15.94
CA GLU A 215 6.89 -3.91 -17.12
C GLU A 215 8.02 -4.14 -18.12
N LYS A 216 9.27 -4.17 -17.66
CA LYS A 216 10.48 -4.33 -18.50
C LYS A 216 10.48 -5.62 -19.32
N VAL A 217 9.92 -6.71 -18.78
CA VAL A 217 9.83 -8.00 -19.48
C VAL A 217 8.65 -8.14 -20.44
N CYS A 218 7.72 -7.18 -20.49
CA CYS A 218 6.51 -7.32 -21.29
C CYS A 218 6.79 -7.02 -22.78
N PRO A 219 6.75 -8.02 -23.68
CA PRO A 219 7.15 -7.81 -25.08
C PRO A 219 6.16 -6.92 -25.86
N THR A 220 4.88 -6.94 -25.48
CA THR A 220 3.81 -6.14 -26.10
C THR A 220 3.52 -4.85 -25.36
N THR A 221 4.27 -4.53 -24.30
CA THR A 221 4.02 -3.35 -23.42
C THR A 221 2.59 -3.29 -22.85
N ALA A 222 1.89 -4.43 -22.79
CA ALA A 222 0.59 -4.54 -22.12
C ALA A 222 0.70 -4.15 -20.63
N ARG A 223 1.77 -4.60 -19.98
CA ARG A 223 2.17 -4.10 -18.65
C ARG A 223 2.85 -2.75 -18.82
N HIS A 224 2.33 -1.72 -18.17
CA HIS A 224 2.83 -0.36 -18.28
C HIS A 224 2.55 0.45 -17.01
N THR A 225 3.37 1.45 -16.74
CA THR A 225 3.13 2.41 -15.65
C THR A 225 2.30 3.61 -16.15
N ARG A 226 1.23 3.94 -15.41
CA ARG A 226 0.37 5.08 -15.72
C ARG A 226 1.06 6.39 -15.32
N SER A 227 1.42 7.20 -16.31
CA SER A 227 2.25 8.40 -16.12
C SER A 227 1.66 9.50 -15.22
N LYS A 228 0.34 9.57 -15.06
CA LYS A 228 -0.30 10.62 -14.24
C LYS A 228 -0.24 10.36 -12.74
N ASP A 229 -0.06 9.10 -12.32
CA ASP A 229 -0.24 8.70 -10.93
C ASP A 229 0.52 7.43 -10.48
N GLY A 230 1.40 6.89 -11.34
CA GLY A 230 2.33 5.83 -10.97
C GLY A 230 1.74 4.42 -10.87
N ILE A 231 0.46 4.22 -11.20
CA ILE A 231 -0.16 2.89 -11.12
C ILE A 231 0.37 1.99 -12.25
N VAL A 232 1.02 0.89 -11.88
CA VAL A 232 1.33 -0.21 -12.82
C VAL A 232 0.05 -0.95 -13.21
N LEU A 233 -0.29 -0.97 -14.50
CA LEU A 233 -1.53 -1.55 -15.04
C LEU A 233 -1.23 -2.63 -16.09
N THR A 234 -2.24 -3.42 -16.44
CA THR A 234 -2.20 -4.33 -17.59
C THR A 234 -3.34 -4.03 -18.52
N ASP A 235 -3.00 -3.71 -19.75
CA ASP A 235 -3.95 -3.63 -20.84
C ASP A 235 -4.43 -5.04 -21.23
N TYR A 236 -5.71 -5.33 -21.00
CA TYR A 236 -6.27 -6.66 -21.24
C TYR A 236 -6.45 -6.98 -22.73
N ASP A 237 -6.53 -5.98 -23.61
CA ASP A 237 -6.65 -6.20 -25.06
C ASP A 237 -5.30 -6.48 -25.73
N VAL A 238 -4.20 -6.00 -25.12
CA VAL A 238 -2.83 -6.16 -25.64
C VAL A 238 -2.08 -7.30 -24.96
N CYS A 239 -2.53 -7.74 -23.78
CA CYS A 239 -1.90 -8.84 -23.07
C CYS A 239 -2.03 -10.14 -23.86
N ILE A 240 -0.90 -10.71 -24.26
CA ILE A 240 -0.82 -11.99 -24.98
C ILE A 240 -0.73 -13.20 -24.05
N GLY A 241 -0.72 -12.99 -22.73
CA GLY A 241 -0.68 -14.10 -21.78
C GLY A 241 0.63 -14.87 -21.73
N CYS A 242 1.77 -14.24 -22.06
CA CYS A 242 3.08 -14.92 -22.04
C CYS A 242 3.65 -15.18 -20.64
N ARG A 243 3.09 -14.51 -19.62
CA ARG A 243 3.41 -14.72 -18.19
C ARG A 243 4.85 -14.39 -17.76
N TYR A 244 5.67 -13.80 -18.62
CA TYR A 244 7.03 -13.35 -18.22
C TYR A 244 6.97 -12.36 -17.06
N CYS A 245 5.95 -11.50 -17.03
CA CYS A 245 5.71 -10.57 -15.93
C CYS A 245 5.31 -11.26 -14.61
N GLN A 246 4.82 -12.49 -14.64
CA GLN A 246 4.56 -13.30 -13.44
C GLN A 246 5.87 -13.73 -12.79
N VAL A 247 6.82 -14.19 -13.61
CA VAL A 247 8.14 -14.67 -13.20
C VAL A 247 9.06 -13.52 -12.77
N ALA A 248 9.01 -12.39 -13.48
CA ALA A 248 9.84 -11.23 -13.15
C ALA A 248 9.44 -10.53 -11.85
N CYS A 249 8.23 -10.76 -11.34
CA CYS A 249 7.72 -10.06 -10.17
C CYS A 249 8.25 -10.72 -8.88
N PRO A 250 9.11 -10.04 -8.10
CA PRO A 250 9.73 -10.64 -6.92
C PRO A 250 8.72 -10.96 -5.80
N TYR A 251 7.52 -10.38 -5.87
CA TYR A 251 6.48 -10.50 -4.83
C TYR A 251 5.49 -11.65 -5.04
N GLY A 252 5.47 -12.29 -6.22
CA GLY A 252 4.53 -13.40 -6.51
C GLY A 252 3.04 -13.00 -6.53
N VAL A 253 2.73 -11.75 -6.86
CA VAL A 253 1.37 -11.15 -6.76
C VAL A 253 0.62 -11.04 -8.08
N ASN A 254 1.16 -11.64 -9.14
CA ASN A 254 0.52 -11.67 -10.45
C ASN A 254 -0.31 -12.95 -10.61
N TYR A 255 -1.50 -12.80 -11.15
CA TYR A 255 -2.42 -13.88 -11.45
C TYR A 255 -2.63 -14.01 -12.97
N PHE A 256 -2.73 -15.23 -13.46
CA PHE A 256 -3.06 -15.52 -14.86
C PHE A 256 -4.47 -16.09 -14.94
N GLN A 257 -5.32 -15.49 -15.77
CA GLN A 257 -6.68 -15.97 -15.96
C GLN A 257 -6.72 -17.24 -16.82
N TRP A 258 -6.77 -18.39 -16.17
CA TRP A 258 -6.77 -19.70 -16.84
C TRP A 258 -8.09 -20.04 -17.55
N ASP A 259 -9.19 -19.82 -16.83
CA ASP A 259 -10.52 -20.24 -17.23
C ASP A 259 -11.32 -19.07 -17.83
N GLU A 260 -12.35 -19.43 -18.60
CA GLU A 260 -13.33 -18.44 -19.05
C GLU A 260 -14.01 -17.84 -17.82
N PRO A 261 -14.08 -16.50 -17.73
CA PRO A 261 -14.75 -15.87 -16.61
C PRO A 261 -16.21 -16.32 -16.48
N ASP A 262 -16.64 -16.62 -15.26
CA ASP A 262 -17.95 -17.23 -15.00
C ASP A 262 -19.13 -16.25 -15.06
N VAL A 263 -18.84 -14.95 -15.06
CA VAL A 263 -19.76 -13.83 -15.28
C VAL A 263 -19.49 -13.23 -16.65
N SER A 264 -20.54 -13.06 -17.46
CA SER A 264 -20.41 -12.42 -18.77
C SER A 264 -20.15 -10.93 -18.64
N GLN A 265 -19.28 -10.39 -19.51
CA GLN A 265 -19.01 -8.97 -19.75
C GLN A 265 -20.30 -8.10 -19.74
N ASP A 266 -21.33 -8.49 -20.49
CA ASP A 266 -22.64 -7.79 -20.51
C ASP A 266 -23.29 -7.65 -19.11
N ALA A 267 -23.17 -8.64 -18.23
CA ALA A 267 -23.73 -8.62 -16.88
C ALA A 267 -22.96 -7.67 -15.95
N ILE A 268 -21.64 -7.58 -16.13
CA ILE A 268 -20.78 -6.64 -15.41
C ILE A 268 -21.11 -5.22 -15.87
N ALA A 269 -21.22 -5.00 -17.18
CA ALA A 269 -21.62 -3.71 -17.75
C ALA A 269 -23.00 -3.22 -17.27
N GLU A 270 -23.96 -4.13 -17.05
CA GLU A 270 -25.26 -3.79 -16.49
C GLU A 270 -25.20 -3.41 -15.00
N GLN A 271 -24.40 -4.09 -14.17
CA GLN A 271 -24.23 -3.72 -12.75
C GLN A 271 -23.49 -2.39 -12.59
N HIS A 272 -22.45 -2.16 -13.40
CA HIS A 272 -21.66 -0.94 -13.38
C HIS A 272 -22.25 0.14 -14.32
N SER A 273 -23.56 0.10 -14.63
CA SER A 273 -24.19 1.06 -15.54
C SER A 273 -24.12 2.51 -15.03
N ASP A 274 -23.96 2.70 -13.72
CA ASP A 274 -23.75 4.00 -13.07
C ASP A 274 -22.25 4.39 -12.96
N MET A 275 -21.33 3.45 -13.26
CA MET A 275 -19.87 3.58 -13.31
C MET A 275 -19.36 3.13 -14.70
N THR A 276 -19.81 3.76 -15.80
CA THR A 276 -19.37 3.48 -17.19
C THR A 276 -18.71 2.11 -17.49
N GLY A 277 -19.41 0.99 -17.26
CA GLY A 277 -19.22 -0.32 -17.93
C GLY A 277 -18.01 -1.20 -17.56
N ASP A 278 -18.28 -2.52 -17.43
CA ASP A 278 -17.45 -3.75 -17.50
C ASP A 278 -16.05 -3.75 -16.85
N HIS A 279 -15.21 -2.81 -17.28
CA HIS A 279 -13.81 -2.67 -16.97
C HIS A 279 -13.48 -1.19 -16.81
N ILE A 280 -12.62 -0.83 -15.87
CA ILE A 280 -12.07 0.52 -15.87
C ILE A 280 -11.11 0.63 -17.06
N HIS A 281 -11.32 1.67 -17.86
CA HIS A 281 -10.49 1.95 -19.03
C HIS A 281 -9.47 3.01 -18.70
N ASP A 282 -8.25 2.85 -19.22
CA ASP A 282 -7.22 3.87 -19.14
C ASP A 282 -7.47 5.03 -20.13
N TYR A 283 -6.53 5.99 -20.19
CA TYR A 283 -6.59 7.13 -21.09
C TYR A 283 -6.55 6.78 -22.60
N ARG A 284 -6.25 5.53 -22.94
CA ARG A 284 -6.20 5.00 -24.31
C ARG A 284 -7.48 4.23 -24.67
N ASP A 285 -8.49 4.23 -23.79
CA ASP A 285 -9.73 3.47 -23.94
C ASP A 285 -9.49 1.95 -23.99
N ARG A 286 -8.54 1.47 -23.17
CA ARG A 286 -8.24 0.03 -23.02
C ARG A 286 -8.62 -0.45 -21.61
N PRO A 287 -9.23 -1.65 -21.49
CA PRO A 287 -9.58 -2.24 -20.20
C PRO A 287 -8.32 -2.58 -19.39
N VAL A 288 -8.25 -2.12 -18.13
CA VAL A 288 -7.06 -2.25 -17.28
C VAL A 288 -7.31 -2.75 -15.86
N ASP A 289 -8.58 -2.87 -15.48
CA ASP A 289 -9.00 -3.22 -14.13
C ASP A 289 -10.26 -4.10 -14.18
N SER A 290 -10.67 -4.62 -13.03
CA SER A 290 -11.75 -5.60 -12.88
C SER A 290 -11.36 -6.99 -13.42
N ARG A 291 -12.34 -7.85 -13.69
CA ARG A 291 -12.17 -9.26 -14.05
C ARG A 291 -11.50 -9.48 -15.40
N SER A 292 -10.23 -9.85 -15.41
CA SER A 292 -9.48 -10.13 -16.65
C SER A 292 -10.12 -11.22 -17.53
N PRO A 293 -10.12 -11.07 -18.87
CA PRO A 293 -10.46 -12.14 -19.80
C PRO A 293 -9.53 -13.35 -19.69
N ARG A 294 -9.99 -14.50 -20.19
CA ARG A 294 -9.14 -15.70 -20.28
C ARG A 294 -7.86 -15.42 -21.07
N GLY A 295 -6.72 -15.88 -20.54
CA GLY A 295 -5.41 -15.71 -21.14
C GLY A 295 -4.72 -14.38 -20.80
N VAL A 296 -5.29 -13.58 -19.90
CA VAL A 296 -4.76 -12.26 -19.53
C VAL A 296 -4.17 -12.30 -18.12
N MET A 297 -3.08 -11.55 -17.93
CA MET A 297 -2.47 -11.33 -16.62
C MET A 297 -3.23 -10.24 -15.85
N SER A 298 -3.53 -10.50 -14.58
CA SER A 298 -4.14 -9.53 -13.66
C SER A 298 -3.42 -9.51 -12.32
N LYS A 299 -3.71 -8.47 -11.52
CA LYS A 299 -3.12 -8.22 -10.20
C LYS A 299 -3.90 -7.07 -9.55
N CYS A 300 -3.62 -6.78 -8.28
CA CYS A 300 -4.07 -5.54 -7.65
C CYS A 300 -3.71 -4.32 -8.52
N THR A 301 -4.67 -3.42 -8.69
CA THR A 301 -4.60 -2.24 -9.57
C THR A 301 -4.64 -0.92 -8.80
N PHE A 302 -4.71 -0.94 -7.45
CA PHE A 302 -5.00 0.24 -6.61
C PHE A 302 -6.37 0.90 -6.91
N CYS A 303 -7.34 0.10 -7.34
CA CYS A 303 -8.72 0.52 -7.61
C CYS A 303 -8.80 1.78 -8.51
N PRO A 304 -8.37 1.72 -9.78
CA PRO A 304 -8.56 2.81 -10.74
C PRO A 304 -10.03 3.27 -10.83
N SER A 305 -10.99 2.37 -10.55
CA SER A 305 -12.41 2.68 -10.36
C SER A 305 -12.65 3.85 -9.41
N ARG A 306 -11.82 4.00 -8.38
CA ARG A 306 -11.87 5.07 -7.39
C ARG A 306 -10.95 6.22 -7.77
N GLN A 307 -9.72 5.94 -8.17
CA GLN A 307 -8.72 7.01 -8.46
C GLN A 307 -9.09 7.86 -9.67
N ASP A 308 -9.89 7.31 -10.58
CA ASP A 308 -10.39 8.02 -11.75
C ASP A 308 -11.75 8.69 -11.50
N GLY A 309 -12.27 8.64 -10.26
CA GLY A 309 -13.50 9.31 -9.84
C GLY A 309 -14.79 8.58 -10.19
N TYR A 310 -14.74 7.42 -10.85
CA TYR A 310 -15.95 6.66 -11.21
C TYR A 310 -16.75 6.22 -9.99
N GLY A 311 -16.07 5.89 -8.89
CA GLY A 311 -16.69 5.57 -7.60
C GLY A 311 -17.21 6.77 -6.79
N GLY A 312 -17.07 7.99 -7.33
CA GLY A 312 -17.31 9.26 -6.64
C GLY A 312 -15.99 10.01 -6.36
N GLU A 313 -16.00 11.34 -6.48
CA GLU A 313 -14.84 12.19 -6.15
C GLU A 313 -14.42 12.05 -4.68
N ASP A 314 -15.38 11.73 -3.81
CA ASP A 314 -15.14 11.40 -2.42
C ASP A 314 -14.40 10.09 -2.21
N LYS A 315 -14.24 9.23 -3.22
CA LYS A 315 -13.44 7.99 -3.10
C LYS A 315 -12.03 8.11 -3.66
N VAL A 316 -11.70 9.20 -4.35
CA VAL A 316 -10.35 9.43 -4.87
C VAL A 316 -9.38 9.53 -3.69
N GLY A 317 -8.29 8.76 -3.73
CA GLY A 317 -7.37 8.63 -2.60
C GLY A 317 -7.75 7.55 -1.58
N THR A 318 -8.72 6.67 -1.90
CA THR A 318 -9.07 5.49 -1.08
C THR A 318 -8.99 4.21 -1.91
N THR A 319 -8.98 3.05 -1.25
CA THR A 319 -9.12 1.73 -1.91
C THR A 319 -10.16 0.88 -1.20
N ALA A 320 -10.70 -0.12 -1.90
CA ALA A 320 -11.67 -1.04 -1.28
C ALA A 320 -11.08 -1.80 -0.09
N CYS A 321 -9.79 -2.15 -0.15
CA CYS A 321 -9.12 -2.84 0.96
C CYS A 321 -8.87 -1.93 2.17
N MET A 322 -8.58 -0.64 1.97
CA MET A 322 -8.54 0.37 3.05
C MET A 322 -9.92 0.51 3.71
N ASP A 323 -10.95 0.79 2.91
CA ASP A 323 -12.34 1.00 3.38
C ASP A 323 -12.98 -0.25 3.99
N ALA A 324 -12.41 -1.44 3.83
CA ALA A 324 -12.96 -2.65 4.42
C ALA A 324 -12.18 -3.11 5.65
N CYS A 325 -11.02 -2.52 5.95
CA CYS A 325 -10.10 -3.00 6.97
C CYS A 325 -10.57 -2.65 8.39
N PRO A 326 -11.06 -3.62 9.20
CA PRO A 326 -11.53 -3.32 10.54
C PRO A 326 -10.44 -2.81 11.52
N PRO A 327 -9.16 -3.21 11.40
CA PRO A 327 -8.11 -2.58 12.18
C PRO A 327 -7.67 -1.20 11.73
N GLY A 328 -8.05 -0.75 10.53
CA GLY A 328 -7.41 0.41 9.89
C GLY A 328 -5.94 0.16 9.54
N ALA A 329 -5.55 -1.10 9.33
CA ALA A 329 -4.18 -1.50 9.03
C ALA A 329 -3.68 -0.98 7.67
N ILE A 330 -4.57 -0.66 6.74
CA ILE A 330 -4.23 -0.27 5.38
C ILE A 330 -4.57 1.21 5.19
N GLN A 331 -3.57 2.02 4.85
CA GLN A 331 -3.70 3.43 4.52
C GLN A 331 -3.29 3.64 3.07
N PHE A 332 -4.02 4.45 2.31
CA PHE A 332 -3.76 4.67 0.89
C PHE A 332 -3.84 6.15 0.54
N GLY A 333 -3.03 6.61 -0.41
CA GLY A 333 -2.97 8.02 -0.77
C GLY A 333 -1.77 8.38 -1.63
N ASP A 334 -1.59 9.68 -1.87
CA ASP A 334 -0.48 10.22 -2.65
C ASP A 334 0.79 10.25 -1.79
N VAL A 335 1.75 9.36 -2.05
CA VAL A 335 2.98 9.24 -1.25
C VAL A 335 3.98 10.36 -1.53
N ASN A 336 3.75 11.18 -2.56
CA ASN A 336 4.52 12.42 -2.77
C ASN A 336 3.99 13.58 -1.91
N GLU A 337 2.82 13.43 -1.27
CA GLU A 337 2.26 14.43 -0.37
C GLU A 337 2.57 14.06 1.09
N ASP A 338 3.40 14.84 1.78
CA ASP A 338 3.76 14.61 3.20
C ASP A 338 2.54 14.55 4.14
N GLY A 339 1.45 15.24 3.77
CA GLY A 339 0.20 15.29 4.53
C GLY A 339 -0.86 14.27 4.10
N SER A 340 -0.54 13.30 3.24
CA SER A 340 -1.46 12.23 2.87
C SER A 340 -1.55 11.16 3.97
N ASP A 341 -2.67 10.42 3.98
CA ASP A 341 -2.92 9.37 4.97
C ASP A 341 -1.74 8.36 5.08
N PRO A 342 -1.21 7.76 3.98
CA PRO A 342 -0.09 6.82 4.11
C PRO A 342 1.21 7.48 4.58
N SER A 343 1.50 8.73 4.19
CA SER A 343 2.71 9.45 4.62
C SER A 343 2.66 9.79 6.11
N VAL A 344 1.53 10.35 6.58
CA VAL A 344 1.35 10.70 7.98
C VAL A 344 1.33 9.46 8.85
N TYR A 345 0.70 8.37 8.39
CA TYR A 345 0.68 7.11 9.13
C TYR A 345 2.07 6.48 9.20
N ALA A 346 2.89 6.57 8.14
CA ALA A 346 4.28 6.08 8.14
C ALA A 346 5.19 6.89 9.09
N ASP A 347 5.06 8.21 9.11
CA ASP A 347 5.90 9.09 9.94
C ASP A 347 5.45 9.14 11.41
N TYR A 348 4.14 8.96 11.64
CA TYR A 348 3.52 9.01 12.96
C TYR A 348 2.52 7.85 13.22
N PRO A 349 2.97 6.58 13.25
CA PRO A 349 2.10 5.41 13.42
C PRO A 349 1.18 5.48 14.65
N ALA A 350 1.69 5.87 15.82
CA ALA A 350 0.88 6.02 17.03
C ALA A 350 -0.23 7.09 16.88
N PHE A 351 0.02 8.13 16.08
CA PHE A 351 -0.97 9.15 15.74
C PHE A 351 -1.99 8.61 14.73
N GLY A 352 -1.52 7.93 13.67
CA GLY A 352 -2.38 7.26 12.70
C GLY A 352 -3.34 6.28 13.36
N ARG A 353 -2.82 5.36 14.19
CA ARG A 353 -3.61 4.41 14.97
C ARG A 353 -4.69 5.09 15.81
N ALA A 354 -4.34 6.17 16.49
CA ALA A 354 -5.27 6.93 17.32
C ALA A 354 -6.39 7.56 16.47
N VAL A 355 -6.02 8.20 15.36
CA VAL A 355 -6.97 8.84 14.43
C VAL A 355 -7.94 7.80 13.84
N GLU A 356 -7.43 6.70 13.32
CA GLU A 356 -8.22 5.65 12.70
C GLU A 356 -9.18 4.97 13.68
N ASN A 357 -8.72 4.67 14.90
CA ASN A 357 -9.50 3.88 15.84
C ASN A 357 -10.61 4.66 16.58
N PHE A 358 -10.52 5.98 16.68
CA PHE A 358 -11.52 6.78 17.41
C PHE A 358 -12.42 7.66 16.55
N PHE A 359 -11.95 8.10 15.38
CA PHE A 359 -12.65 9.13 14.60
C PHE A 359 -13.10 8.63 13.23
N ASN A 360 -12.24 7.94 12.48
CA ASN A 360 -12.63 7.39 11.16
C ASN A 360 -13.47 6.12 11.29
N GLY A 361 -13.15 5.31 12.31
CA GLY A 361 -13.73 4.00 12.50
C GLY A 361 -13.37 3.03 11.36
N PRO A 362 -13.45 1.72 11.61
CA PRO A 362 -13.09 0.70 10.63
C PRO A 362 -13.81 0.90 9.30
N GLY A 363 -13.06 1.23 8.24
CA GLY A 363 -13.62 1.30 6.90
C GLY A 363 -14.64 2.43 6.64
N GLY A 364 -14.56 3.52 7.40
CA GLY A 364 -15.57 4.59 7.36
C GLY A 364 -16.89 4.22 8.04
N ALA A 365 -16.95 3.10 8.77
CA ALA A 365 -18.06 2.79 9.66
C ALA A 365 -17.90 3.55 10.98
N ALA A 366 -19.00 4.10 11.52
CA ALA A 366 -18.99 4.83 12.79
C ALA A 366 -18.28 4.02 13.90
N PRO A 367 -17.50 4.67 14.79
CA PRO A 367 -16.69 4.00 15.80
C PRO A 367 -17.53 3.04 16.67
N ALA A 368 -16.93 1.89 17.01
CA ALA A 368 -17.61 0.78 17.72
C ALA A 368 -18.19 1.16 19.09
N SER A 369 -17.69 2.24 19.70
CA SER A 369 -18.25 2.88 20.88
C SER A 369 -18.39 4.38 20.57
N PRO A 370 -19.60 4.95 20.50
CA PRO A 370 -19.75 6.35 20.15
C PRO A 370 -19.16 7.20 21.28
N LEU A 371 -18.15 8.00 20.95
CA LEU A 371 -17.76 9.14 21.77
C LEU A 371 -19.00 9.96 22.12
N PRO A 372 -19.08 10.56 23.33
CA PRO A 372 -20.19 11.45 23.65
C PRO A 372 -20.23 12.57 22.63
N SER A 373 -21.39 12.84 22.02
CA SER A 373 -21.50 13.91 21.03
C SER A 373 -21.09 15.27 21.62
N ILE A 374 -20.64 16.19 20.78
CA ILE A 374 -20.30 17.55 21.21
C ILE A 374 -21.46 18.21 21.97
N ASP A 375 -22.69 18.03 21.50
CA ASP A 375 -23.90 18.52 22.19
C ASP A 375 -24.07 17.90 23.59
N GLU A 376 -23.74 16.61 23.77
CA GLU A 376 -23.76 15.95 25.08
C GLU A 376 -22.70 16.54 26.01
N ILE A 377 -21.47 16.74 25.53
CA ILE A 377 -20.38 17.40 26.28
C ILE A 377 -20.81 18.78 26.75
N GLU A 378 -21.34 19.60 25.84
CA GLU A 378 -21.81 20.95 26.17
C GLU A 378 -22.96 20.96 27.18
N SER A 379 -23.84 19.95 27.13
CA SER A 379 -25.02 19.87 27.99
C SER A 379 -24.72 19.33 29.39
N GLU A 380 -23.84 18.33 29.51
CA GLU A 380 -23.54 17.63 30.76
C GLU A 380 -22.41 18.31 31.54
N LEU A 381 -21.36 18.79 30.85
CA LEU A 381 -20.27 19.55 31.49
C LEU A 381 -20.56 21.05 31.58
N GLY A 382 -21.50 21.54 30.77
CA GLY A 382 -21.82 22.96 30.66
C GLY A 382 -20.78 23.74 29.87
N THR A 383 -21.13 24.96 29.45
CA THR A 383 -20.24 25.89 28.72
C THR A 383 -19.79 27.06 29.60
N THR A 384 -19.93 26.94 30.92
CA THR A 384 -19.68 28.01 31.88
C THR A 384 -18.23 28.08 32.38
N GLY A 385 -17.38 27.14 31.94
CA GLY A 385 -15.97 27.09 32.33
C GLY A 385 -15.73 26.62 33.77
N GLU A 386 -16.62 25.80 34.33
CA GLU A 386 -16.56 25.33 35.72
C GLU A 386 -16.36 23.81 35.84
N ALA A 387 -16.31 23.07 34.73
CA ALA A 387 -16.17 21.62 34.74
C ALA A 387 -14.79 21.19 35.26
N THR A 388 -14.78 20.08 35.98
CA THR A 388 -13.58 19.41 36.46
C THR A 388 -13.16 18.28 35.51
N LEU A 389 -11.87 17.92 35.55
CA LEU A 389 -11.37 16.81 34.76
C LEU A 389 -12.03 15.47 35.14
N ASP A 390 -12.45 15.32 36.40
CA ASP A 390 -13.16 14.12 36.87
C ASP A 390 -14.59 14.04 36.29
N GLU A 391 -15.28 15.17 36.13
CA GLU A 391 -16.59 15.21 35.47
C GLU A 391 -16.48 14.90 33.99
N ALA A 392 -15.45 15.41 33.30
CA ALA A 392 -15.16 15.04 31.92
C ALA A 392 -14.83 13.54 31.83
N PHE A 393 -13.96 13.03 32.69
CA PHE A 393 -13.64 11.61 32.76
C PHE A 393 -14.90 10.74 32.91
N ASP A 394 -15.79 11.07 33.84
CA ASP A 394 -17.04 10.32 34.05
C ASP A 394 -17.93 10.27 32.79
N LEU A 395 -17.97 11.36 32.01
CA LEU A 395 -18.69 11.42 30.73
C LEU A 395 -18.06 10.52 29.65
N PHE A 396 -16.73 10.54 29.54
CA PHE A 396 -15.98 9.67 28.62
C PHE A 396 -15.83 8.23 29.13
N GLN A 397 -16.27 7.93 30.37
CA GLN A 397 -16.15 6.61 31.02
C GLN A 397 -17.38 5.71 30.92
N ILE A 398 -18.52 6.20 30.39
CA ILE A 398 -19.82 5.56 30.62
C ILE A 398 -19.86 4.09 30.18
N ASP A 399 -19.12 3.71 29.13
CA ASP A 399 -18.71 2.34 28.85
C ASP A 399 -17.37 2.44 28.13
N PHE A 400 -16.26 2.09 28.80
CA PHE A 400 -14.92 1.91 28.26
C PHE A 400 -14.82 2.04 26.71
N VAL A 401 -14.11 3.05 26.17
CA VAL A 401 -14.03 3.22 24.71
C VAL A 401 -13.16 2.11 24.13
N GLN A 402 -13.83 1.05 23.68
CA GLN A 402 -13.21 -0.06 22.98
C GLN A 402 -13.31 0.23 21.48
N SER A 403 -12.15 0.37 20.84
CA SER A 403 -12.05 -0.12 19.47
C SER A 403 -11.83 -1.62 19.52
N SER A 404 -11.97 -2.29 18.37
CA SER A 404 -11.66 -3.72 18.25
C SER A 404 -10.20 -4.06 18.66
N TYR A 405 -9.31 -3.05 18.73
CA TYR A 405 -7.86 -3.20 18.92
C TYR A 405 -7.31 -2.50 20.15
N PHE A 406 -7.82 -1.33 20.50
CA PHE A 406 -7.31 -0.52 21.61
C PHE A 406 -8.34 -0.35 22.70
N SER A 407 -7.81 -0.28 23.92
CA SER A 407 -8.60 -0.13 25.11
C SER A 407 -8.14 1.10 25.89
N VAL A 408 -8.93 2.19 25.90
CA VAL A 408 -8.58 3.43 26.61
C VAL A 408 -9.62 3.82 27.65
N ASN A 409 -9.15 4.36 28.78
CA ASN A 409 -10.02 4.99 29.77
C ASN A 409 -10.27 6.48 29.43
N GLY A 410 -11.21 7.12 30.13
CA GLY A 410 -11.59 8.51 29.86
C GLY A 410 -10.42 9.52 29.93
N TYR A 411 -9.46 9.34 30.84
CA TYR A 411 -8.29 10.23 30.91
C TYR A 411 -7.35 10.00 29.73
N GLU A 412 -7.12 8.73 29.36
CA GLU A 412 -6.30 8.38 28.19
C GLU A 412 -6.91 8.93 26.90
N LEU A 413 -8.24 8.88 26.78
CA LEU A 413 -8.96 9.43 25.63
C LEU A 413 -8.88 10.97 25.57
N ILE A 414 -9.10 11.66 26.68
CA ILE A 414 -8.93 13.13 26.74
C ILE A 414 -7.48 13.52 26.42
N GLY A 415 -6.50 12.77 26.96
CA GLY A 415 -5.09 12.95 26.63
C GLY A 415 -4.78 12.68 25.16
N THR A 416 -5.39 11.65 24.57
CA THR A 416 -5.27 11.29 23.15
C THR A 416 -5.82 12.40 22.25
N ILE A 417 -7.03 12.90 22.52
CA ILE A 417 -7.63 14.04 21.80
C ILE A 417 -6.66 15.23 21.81
N ARG A 418 -6.14 15.59 22.99
CA ARG A 418 -5.20 16.70 23.12
C ARG A 418 -3.88 16.44 22.38
N ALA A 419 -3.31 15.25 22.51
CA ALA A 419 -2.07 14.90 21.84
C ALA A 419 -2.20 14.90 20.30
N ILE A 420 -3.34 14.43 19.77
CA ILE A 420 -3.67 14.53 18.33
C ILE A 420 -3.64 16.00 17.90
N THR A 421 -4.30 16.92 18.62
CA THR A 421 -4.28 18.34 18.24
C THR A 421 -2.88 18.95 18.24
N ILE A 422 -2.03 18.60 19.23
CA ILE A 422 -0.65 19.10 19.32
C ILE A 422 0.18 18.61 18.13
N ILE A 423 0.09 17.32 17.79
CA ILE A 423 0.84 16.73 16.69
C ILE A 423 0.36 17.31 15.36
N ALA A 424 -0.96 17.36 15.13
CA ALA A 424 -1.54 17.89 13.90
C ALA A 424 -1.17 19.35 13.65
N ASP A 425 -1.09 20.17 14.70
CA ASP A 425 -0.67 21.57 14.58
C ASP A 425 0.82 21.70 14.24
N ASP A 426 1.69 20.82 14.79
CA ASP A 426 3.14 20.85 14.57
C ASP A 426 3.53 20.37 13.15
N ILE A 427 2.85 19.33 12.65
CA ILE A 427 3.07 18.81 11.28
C ILE A 427 2.32 19.63 10.22
N GLU A 428 1.69 20.74 10.61
CA GLU A 428 0.88 21.61 9.75
C GLU A 428 -0.21 20.86 8.96
N LEU A 429 -0.75 19.78 9.54
CA LEU A 429 -1.82 19.00 8.93
C LEU A 429 -3.07 19.88 8.86
N SER A 430 -3.33 20.40 7.67
CA SER A 430 -4.40 21.34 7.39
C SER A 430 -5.15 20.93 6.14
N ASN A 431 -6.44 21.29 6.11
CA ASN A 431 -7.36 20.97 5.03
C ASN A 431 -7.03 21.78 3.77
N ASP A 432 -6.24 21.22 2.87
CA ASP A 432 -6.48 21.44 1.44
C ASP A 432 -7.54 20.42 1.00
N LEU A 433 -8.77 20.90 0.84
CA LEU A 433 -10.03 20.14 0.69
C LEU A 433 -10.18 19.39 -0.65
N ASP A 434 -9.13 19.31 -1.47
CA ASP A 434 -9.25 18.89 -2.87
C ASP A 434 -9.13 17.36 -3.08
N ARG A 435 -8.85 16.56 -2.04
CA ARG A 435 -8.78 15.09 -2.08
C ARG A 435 -9.33 14.48 -0.79
N ASN A 436 -10.04 13.34 -0.87
CA ASN A 436 -10.57 12.72 0.34
C ASN A 436 -9.41 12.24 1.23
N ARG A 437 -9.25 12.86 2.40
CA ARG A 437 -8.23 12.55 3.41
C ARG A 437 -8.96 12.15 4.68
N SER A 438 -8.96 10.86 4.98
CA SER A 438 -9.65 10.34 6.17
C SER A 438 -9.01 10.91 7.44
N MET A 439 -7.69 11.04 7.48
CA MET A 439 -6.99 11.51 8.69
C MET A 439 -7.23 13.00 8.96
N ALA A 440 -7.26 13.84 7.94
CA ALA A 440 -7.51 15.28 8.10
C ALA A 440 -8.93 15.57 8.62
N ALA A 441 -9.93 14.84 8.10
CA ALA A 441 -11.31 14.96 8.56
C ALA A 441 -11.46 14.53 10.04
N ALA A 442 -10.84 13.42 10.43
CA ALA A 442 -10.81 12.96 11.81
C ALA A 442 -10.09 13.91 12.76
N VAL A 443 -9.02 14.57 12.32
CA VAL A 443 -8.31 15.58 13.12
C VAL A 443 -9.19 16.80 13.39
N GLU A 444 -10.02 17.22 12.44
CA GLU A 444 -11.00 18.29 12.69
C GLU A 444 -12.05 17.88 13.72
N GLU A 445 -12.49 16.62 13.69
CA GLU A 445 -13.36 16.10 14.72
C GLU A 445 -12.66 16.13 16.09
N ALA A 446 -11.42 15.65 16.19
CA ALA A 446 -10.62 15.74 17.42
C ALA A 446 -10.45 17.19 17.92
N ARG A 447 -10.24 18.16 17.01
CA ARG A 447 -10.21 19.60 17.34
C ARG A 447 -11.54 20.06 17.93
N ALA A 448 -12.68 19.65 17.35
CA ALA A 448 -14.00 19.98 17.88
C ALA A 448 -14.21 19.44 19.31
N TYR A 449 -13.78 18.20 19.58
CA TYR A 449 -13.79 17.63 20.93
C TYR A 449 -12.90 18.40 21.91
N ASN A 450 -11.67 18.72 21.50
CA ASN A 450 -10.75 19.53 22.29
C ASN A 450 -11.36 20.90 22.64
N ASP A 451 -11.96 21.58 21.67
CA ASP A 451 -12.59 22.89 21.86
C ASP A 451 -13.78 22.83 22.81
N ALA A 452 -14.60 21.78 22.72
CA ALA A 452 -15.71 21.55 23.64
C ALA A 452 -15.22 21.34 25.09
N LEU A 453 -14.13 20.58 25.28
CA LEU A 453 -13.51 20.37 26.60
C LEU A 453 -12.92 21.67 27.17
N VAL A 454 -12.25 22.48 26.35
CA VAL A 454 -11.74 23.79 26.75
C VAL A 454 -12.90 24.72 27.14
N ALA A 455 -13.98 24.73 26.35
CA ALA A 455 -15.17 25.54 26.65
C ALA A 455 -15.88 25.11 27.94
N ALA A 456 -15.83 23.81 28.27
CA ALA A 456 -16.35 23.29 29.54
C ALA A 456 -15.53 23.73 30.77
N GLY A 457 -14.26 24.10 30.57
CA GLY A 457 -13.37 24.60 31.62
C GLY A 457 -12.17 23.71 31.92
N ILE A 458 -11.90 22.69 31.08
CA ILE A 458 -10.71 21.86 31.21
C ILE A 458 -9.48 22.68 30.84
N ASP A 459 -8.67 23.01 31.85
CA ASP A 459 -7.43 23.76 31.72
C ASP A 459 -6.25 22.83 31.40
N PHE A 460 -5.97 22.61 30.11
CA PHE A 460 -4.82 21.81 29.67
C PHE A 460 -3.47 22.44 30.05
N GLU A 461 -3.38 23.74 30.36
CA GLU A 461 -2.13 24.36 30.80
C GLU A 461 -1.81 24.02 32.27
N SER A 462 -2.80 23.57 33.05
CA SER A 462 -2.65 23.18 34.44
C SER A 462 -1.66 22.02 34.59
N THR A 463 -0.68 22.18 35.49
CA THR A 463 0.31 21.13 35.77
C THR A 463 -0.35 19.83 36.25
N GLU A 464 -1.44 19.91 37.00
CA GLU A 464 -2.12 18.69 37.49
C GLU A 464 -2.90 17.98 36.38
N VAL A 465 -3.51 18.74 35.47
CA VAL A 465 -4.22 18.19 34.30
C VAL A 465 -3.22 17.49 33.39
N ARG A 466 -2.12 18.17 33.01
CA ARG A 466 -1.07 17.58 32.16
C ARG A 466 -0.46 16.32 32.75
N ARG A 467 -0.21 16.32 34.06
CA ARG A 467 0.30 15.13 34.77
C ARG A 467 -0.68 13.97 34.73
N THR A 468 -1.99 14.26 34.83
CA THR A 468 -3.04 13.23 34.81
C THR A 468 -3.25 12.66 33.41
N LEU A 469 -3.15 13.50 32.39
CA LEU A 469 -3.33 13.12 30.97
C LEU A 469 -2.03 12.65 30.29
N ASN A 470 -0.92 12.54 31.03
CA ASN A 470 0.40 12.17 30.53
C ASN A 470 1.01 13.12 29.45
N LEU A 471 0.55 14.38 29.39
CA LEU A 471 0.89 15.34 28.32
C LEU A 471 2.21 16.10 28.53
N GLY A 472 2.94 15.88 29.62
CA GLY A 472 4.23 16.55 29.88
C GLY A 472 4.15 18.09 29.87
N GLU A 473 4.97 18.73 29.03
CA GLU A 473 4.96 20.17 28.78
C GLU A 473 4.13 20.56 27.53
N GLU A 474 3.30 19.64 27.01
CA GLU A 474 2.54 19.81 25.76
C GLU A 474 3.43 20.11 24.55
N THR A 475 4.67 19.61 24.57
CA THR A 475 5.53 19.65 23.39
C THR A 475 5.12 18.56 22.41
N PHE A 476 5.52 18.71 21.15
CA PHE A 476 5.38 17.66 20.13
C PHE A 476 5.90 16.30 20.61
N GLY A 477 7.06 16.28 21.27
CA GLY A 477 7.65 15.06 21.82
C GLY A 477 6.81 14.44 22.95
N ASP A 478 6.22 15.26 23.82
CA ASP A 478 5.35 14.78 24.91
C ASP A 478 4.04 14.21 24.36
N ALA A 479 3.45 14.87 23.35
CA ALA A 479 2.26 14.39 22.67
C ALA A 479 2.52 13.05 21.97
N ARG A 480 3.65 12.92 21.26
CA ARG A 480 4.08 11.62 20.68
C ARG A 480 4.25 10.56 21.76
N SER A 481 4.91 10.88 22.87
CA SER A 481 5.09 9.97 24.00
C SER A 481 3.74 9.54 24.60
N THR A 482 2.77 10.44 24.66
CA THR A 482 1.41 10.14 25.13
C THR A 482 0.75 9.11 24.22
N LEU A 483 0.72 9.36 22.91
CA LEU A 483 0.11 8.42 21.95
C LEU A 483 0.85 7.08 21.93
N LYS A 484 2.18 7.08 21.93
CA LYS A 484 2.99 5.85 21.98
C LYS A 484 2.70 4.98 23.20
N SER A 485 2.40 5.60 24.34
CA SER A 485 2.05 4.86 25.56
C SER A 485 0.73 4.10 25.48
N VAL A 486 -0.15 4.49 24.55
CA VAL A 486 -1.50 3.94 24.39
C VAL A 486 -1.61 3.07 23.14
N PHE A 487 -1.07 3.54 22.01
CA PHE A 487 -1.19 2.93 20.69
C PHE A 487 0.04 2.13 20.26
N GLY A 488 1.03 2.03 21.14
CA GLY A 488 2.32 1.43 20.84
C GLY A 488 3.21 2.38 20.04
N ASP A 489 4.46 1.95 19.86
CA ASP A 489 5.45 2.62 19.03
C ASP A 489 5.80 1.70 17.86
N GLU A 490 6.21 2.23 16.71
CA GLU A 490 6.66 1.36 15.63
C GLU A 490 7.94 0.61 16.01
N ALA A 491 7.94 -0.72 15.87
CA ALA A 491 9.17 -1.50 15.94
C ALA A 491 10.10 -1.23 14.74
N SER A 492 9.52 -1.00 13.57
CA SER A 492 10.19 -0.75 12.29
C SER A 492 9.24 -0.14 11.24
N ALA A 493 9.80 0.56 10.26
CA ALA A 493 9.14 0.90 9.00
C ALA A 493 10.05 0.42 7.85
N PHE A 494 9.52 -0.32 6.89
CA PHE A 494 10.32 -0.99 5.86
C PHE A 494 9.56 -1.17 4.55
N ASN A 495 10.31 -1.34 3.47
CA ASN A 495 9.79 -1.75 2.17
C ASN A 495 10.13 -3.23 1.97
N LEU A 496 9.14 -4.04 1.59
CA LEU A 496 9.37 -5.46 1.36
C LEU A 496 10.34 -5.64 0.18
N LEU A 497 11.40 -6.44 0.35
CA LEU A 497 12.40 -6.72 -0.70
C LEU A 497 13.05 -5.45 -1.28
N GLU A 498 13.34 -4.47 -0.42
CA GLU A 498 13.97 -3.20 -0.82
C GLU A 498 15.28 -3.40 -1.59
N GLU A 499 16.05 -4.44 -1.25
CA GLU A 499 17.32 -4.81 -1.88
C GLU A 499 17.19 -5.19 -3.36
N VAL A 500 16.00 -5.61 -3.82
CA VAL A 500 15.77 -5.92 -5.24
C VAL A 500 15.77 -4.65 -6.09
N GLY A 501 15.62 -3.47 -5.49
CA GLY A 501 15.73 -2.18 -6.19
C GLY A 501 14.46 -1.73 -6.92
N THR A 502 13.35 -2.46 -6.79
CA THR A 502 12.10 -2.13 -7.50
C THR A 502 11.44 -0.79 -7.10
N SER A 503 11.91 -0.16 -6.01
CA SER A 503 11.33 1.06 -5.44
C SER A 503 9.80 0.92 -5.23
N PRO A 504 9.37 0.02 -4.32
CA PRO A 504 7.96 -0.27 -4.11
C PRO A 504 7.20 0.94 -3.56
N ASN A 505 5.93 1.07 -3.93
CA ASN A 505 5.02 2.12 -3.45
C ASN A 505 4.12 1.61 -2.31
N VAL A 506 4.55 0.56 -1.62
CA VAL A 506 3.90 0.02 -0.43
C VAL A 506 4.93 -0.06 0.68
N THR A 507 4.67 0.64 1.78
CA THR A 507 5.50 0.67 2.98
C THR A 507 4.80 -0.08 4.09
N TYR A 508 5.57 -0.82 4.89
CA TYR A 508 5.08 -1.61 6.02
C TYR A 508 5.55 -1.01 7.33
N ILE A 509 4.72 -1.12 8.37
CA ILE A 509 5.05 -0.74 9.75
C ILE A 509 4.91 -1.96 10.65
N GLY A 510 5.79 -2.04 11.64
CA GLY A 510 5.70 -3.01 12.72
C GLY A 510 6.48 -4.27 12.41
N ASN A 511 5.85 -5.42 12.65
CA ASN A 511 6.45 -6.76 12.55
C ASN A 511 7.09 -6.99 11.16
N GLU A 512 8.35 -6.60 11.01
CA GLU A 512 9.12 -6.90 9.81
C GLU A 512 9.47 -8.39 9.85
N PRO A 513 9.11 -9.18 8.83
CA PRO A 513 9.55 -10.56 8.82
C PRO A 513 11.09 -10.58 8.73
N GLY A 514 11.74 -11.40 9.55
CA GLY A 514 13.18 -11.58 9.48
C GLY A 514 13.56 -12.54 8.34
N PRO A 515 14.86 -12.80 8.16
CA PRO A 515 15.33 -13.81 7.22
C PRO A 515 14.70 -15.18 7.54
N HIS A 516 14.66 -15.63 8.79
CA HIS A 516 14.12 -16.97 9.07
C HIS A 516 12.59 -17.00 9.16
N ALA A 517 11.90 -15.97 8.66
CA ALA A 517 10.46 -15.94 8.63
C ALA A 517 9.92 -17.05 7.74
N GLN A 518 8.88 -17.74 8.19
CA GLN A 518 8.18 -18.83 7.50
C GLN A 518 6.68 -18.65 7.63
N GLN A 519 5.94 -18.98 6.58
CA GLN A 519 4.48 -18.97 6.65
C GLN A 519 4.00 -20.04 7.64
N ILE A 520 3.06 -19.67 8.53
CA ILE A 520 2.39 -20.62 9.40
C ILE A 520 1.25 -21.27 8.60
N PRO A 521 1.22 -22.61 8.47
CA PRO A 521 0.13 -23.29 7.79
C PRO A 521 -1.21 -23.00 8.47
N ALA A 522 -2.27 -22.80 7.67
CA ALA A 522 -3.59 -22.44 8.19
C ALA A 522 -4.13 -23.47 9.20
N GLU A 523 -3.78 -24.75 9.03
CA GLU A 523 -4.20 -25.84 9.89
C GLU A 523 -3.55 -25.83 11.28
N GLU A 524 -2.44 -25.10 11.45
CA GLU A 524 -1.72 -24.99 12.71
C GLU A 524 -2.28 -23.89 13.61
N ILE A 525 -3.13 -23.00 13.06
CA ILE A 525 -3.76 -21.91 13.79
C ILE A 525 -5.11 -22.39 14.34
N PRO A 526 -5.34 -22.38 15.68
CA PRO A 526 -6.54 -22.95 16.26
C PRO A 526 -7.84 -22.28 15.76
N GLU A 527 -8.87 -23.11 15.54
CA GLU A 527 -10.20 -22.65 15.13
C GLU A 527 -10.79 -21.65 16.14
N GLY A 528 -11.27 -20.49 15.65
CA GLY A 528 -11.79 -19.41 16.50
C GLY A 528 -10.73 -18.52 17.15
N LYS A 529 -9.44 -18.69 16.81
CA LYS A 529 -8.32 -17.79 17.15
C LYS A 529 -7.89 -16.89 15.99
N ASN A 530 -8.72 -16.91 14.94
CA ASN A 530 -8.79 -16.13 13.70
C ASN A 530 -7.51 -16.07 12.86
N VAL A 531 -7.36 -17.09 12.02
CA VAL A 531 -7.28 -16.84 10.58
C VAL A 531 -8.66 -17.18 10.06
N THR A 532 -9.38 -16.22 9.49
CA THR A 532 -10.51 -16.62 8.65
C THR A 532 -9.89 -17.49 7.57
N GLN A 533 -10.26 -18.77 7.49
CA GLN A 533 -9.71 -19.58 6.42
C GLN A 533 -10.17 -18.96 5.11
N TYR A 534 -9.30 -18.97 4.10
CA TYR A 534 -9.66 -18.43 2.79
C TYR A 534 -10.96 -19.06 2.29
N SER A 535 -11.14 -20.37 2.54
CA SER A 535 -12.35 -21.13 2.22
C SER A 535 -13.63 -20.67 2.92
N ASP A 536 -13.52 -19.89 4.00
CA ASP A 536 -14.66 -19.36 4.76
C ASP A 536 -15.07 -17.96 4.30
N ILE A 537 -14.26 -17.32 3.44
CA ILE A 537 -14.58 -16.02 2.87
C ILE A 537 -15.27 -16.19 1.51
N THR A 538 -16.41 -15.52 1.39
CA THR A 538 -17.09 -15.33 0.13
C THR A 538 -17.36 -13.86 -0.11
N TYR A 539 -17.41 -13.45 -1.37
CA TYR A 539 -17.76 -12.08 -1.75
C TYR A 539 -18.83 -12.10 -2.85
N SER A 540 -19.70 -11.10 -2.85
CA SER A 540 -20.79 -11.02 -3.81
C SER A 540 -20.33 -10.40 -5.13
N ARG A 541 -20.76 -10.99 -6.24
CA ARG A 541 -20.41 -10.58 -7.60
C ARG A 541 -21.50 -9.81 -8.29
N ALA A 542 -21.15 -9.29 -9.46
CA ALA A 542 -22.03 -8.44 -10.24
C ALA A 542 -23.31 -9.11 -10.78
N ASP A 543 -23.30 -10.43 -10.96
CA ASP A 543 -24.48 -11.19 -11.37
C ASP A 543 -25.35 -11.65 -10.19
N GLY A 544 -25.01 -11.24 -8.96
CA GLY A 544 -25.64 -11.67 -7.73
C GLY A 544 -25.27 -13.07 -7.27
N SER A 545 -24.27 -13.71 -7.90
CA SER A 545 -23.63 -14.92 -7.38
C SER A 545 -22.61 -14.57 -6.29
N ASP A 546 -22.23 -15.57 -5.50
CA ASP A 546 -21.14 -15.45 -4.53
C ASP A 546 -19.92 -16.22 -5.04
N ALA A 547 -18.74 -15.67 -4.80
CA ALA A 547 -17.45 -16.24 -5.12
C ALA A 547 -16.73 -16.67 -3.84
N SER A 548 -16.03 -17.81 -3.87
CA SER A 548 -15.16 -18.20 -2.77
C SER A 548 -13.75 -17.66 -2.98
N VAL A 549 -13.14 -17.18 -1.89
CA VAL A 549 -11.70 -16.98 -1.84
C VAL A 549 -11.03 -18.36 -1.74
N VAL A 550 -9.92 -18.56 -2.45
CA VAL A 550 -9.18 -19.84 -2.45
C VAL A 550 -7.80 -19.62 -1.89
N ASP A 551 -7.35 -20.51 -1.01
CA ASP A 551 -5.98 -20.46 -0.52
C ASP A 551 -5.00 -20.87 -1.63
N ASN A 552 -4.50 -19.86 -2.34
CA ASN A 552 -3.41 -19.97 -3.31
C ASN A 552 -2.10 -19.41 -2.72
N ARG A 553 -2.03 -19.23 -1.40
CA ARG A 553 -0.76 -18.86 -0.77
C ARG A 553 0.19 -20.03 -0.96
N MET A 554 1.43 -19.69 -1.27
CA MET A 554 2.50 -20.67 -1.26
C MET A 554 3.26 -20.52 0.06
N ASP A 555 3.74 -21.63 0.60
CA ASP A 555 4.53 -21.70 1.84
C ASP A 555 5.90 -21.07 1.65
N VAL A 556 5.95 -19.76 1.42
CA VAL A 556 7.18 -19.08 1.01
C VAL A 556 7.20 -17.66 1.59
N ILE A 557 7.59 -17.63 2.85
CA ILE A 557 8.41 -16.58 3.40
C ILE A 557 9.66 -17.37 3.80
N GLU A 558 10.84 -17.04 3.27
CA GLU A 558 12.11 -17.69 3.63
C GLU A 558 13.24 -16.63 3.72
N GLU A 559 14.45 -17.06 4.11
CA GLU A 559 15.65 -16.22 4.31
C GLU A 559 15.98 -15.33 3.12
N GLU A 560 15.75 -15.83 1.91
CA GLU A 560 16.00 -15.10 0.67
C GLU A 560 14.86 -14.15 0.28
N THR A 561 13.67 -14.29 0.89
CA THR A 561 12.44 -13.54 0.56
C THR A 561 12.30 -12.24 1.34
N VAL A 562 12.99 -12.08 2.47
CA VAL A 562 12.75 -10.92 3.33
C VAL A 562 13.97 -10.05 3.52
N ARG A 563 15.19 -10.62 3.50
CA ARG A 563 16.47 -9.88 3.42
C ARG A 563 17.60 -10.78 2.89
N GLY A 564 18.15 -10.46 1.72
CA GLY A 564 19.36 -11.12 1.19
C GLY A 564 20.62 -10.94 2.07
N LEU A 565 21.24 -12.07 2.43
CA LEU A 565 22.46 -12.33 3.24
C LEU A 565 23.49 -11.21 3.48
#